data_AF-A0A640W085-F1
#
_entry.id   AF-A0A640W085-F1
#
_cell.length_a   1.000
_cell.length_b   1.000
_cell.length_c   1.000
_cell.angle_alpha   90.00
_cell.angle_beta   90.00
_cell.angle_gamma   90.00
#
_symmetry.space_group_name_H-M   'P 1'
#
loop_
_entity.id
_entity.type
_entity.pdbx_description
1 polymer ?
#
loop_
_entity_poly.entity_id
_entity_poly.type
_entity_poly.pdbx_seq_one_letter_code
_entity_poly.pdbx_strand_id
1 'polypeptide(L)'
;MYIKKGFFMSEYKRKYEWYRHHAWAGLGLLSVFLAIRYFIFLPNLISLPIVFALIFYILVSLAYTYKYSVALSKEASDKLEKERIKAEIEKARLKLEKKRLKAQIKARKKEGKD
;
A
#
# COMPACT_ATOMS: atom_id res chain seq x y z
N MET A 1 -18.12 10.88 12.65
CA MET A 1 -16.69 10.97 13.00
C MET A 1 -15.85 10.21 11.96
N TYR A 2 -15.47 10.88 10.86
CA TYR A 2 -14.74 10.30 9.72
C TYR A 2 -13.33 10.91 9.64
N ILE A 3 -12.46 10.58 10.59
CA ILE A 3 -11.06 11.04 10.58
C ILE A 3 -10.19 9.90 11.08
N LYS A 4 -9.68 9.05 10.17
CA LYS A 4 -8.42 8.28 10.39
C LYS A 4 -7.95 7.39 9.24
N LYS A 5 -8.70 7.16 8.15
CA LYS A 5 -8.24 6.23 7.10
C LYS A 5 -7.13 6.76 6.19
N GLY A 6 -7.04 8.08 5.97
CA GLY A 6 -5.93 8.68 5.21
C GLY A 6 -4.57 8.60 5.91
N PHE A 7 -4.57 8.62 7.25
CA PHE A 7 -3.35 8.62 8.07
C PHE A 7 -2.63 7.27 8.09
N PHE A 8 -3.38 6.15 8.07
CA PHE A 8 -2.77 4.82 8.09
C PHE A 8 -2.06 4.45 6.77
N MET A 9 -2.54 4.95 5.62
CA MET A 9 -1.89 4.69 4.32
C MET A 9 -0.54 5.39 4.20
N SER A 10 -0.41 6.62 4.70
CA SER A 10 0.87 7.31 4.69
C SER A 10 1.87 6.62 5.62
N GLU A 11 1.42 6.11 6.77
CA GLU A 11 2.25 5.35 7.71
C GLU A 11 2.84 4.08 7.09
N TYR A 12 2.02 3.22 6.45
CA TYR A 12 2.52 1.99 5.83
C TYR A 12 3.42 2.27 4.62
N LYS A 13 3.06 3.26 3.79
CA LYS A 13 3.88 3.68 2.66
C LYS A 13 5.22 4.26 3.11
N ARG A 14 5.22 5.11 4.16
CA ARG A 14 6.42 5.67 4.77
C ARG A 14 7.32 4.57 5.33
N LYS A 15 6.75 3.61 6.06
CA LYS A 15 7.51 2.45 6.58
C LYS A 15 8.11 1.64 5.43
N TYR A 16 7.33 1.32 4.40
CA TYR A 16 7.82 0.60 3.22
C TYR A 16 8.99 1.33 2.54
N GLU A 17 8.87 2.63 2.28
CA GLU A 17 9.94 3.42 1.67
C GLU A 17 11.19 3.48 2.54
N TRP A 18 11.02 3.56 3.87
CA TRP A 18 12.13 3.57 4.82
C TRP A 18 12.89 2.24 4.84
N TYR A 19 12.18 1.10 4.95
CA TYR A 19 12.82 -0.23 4.89
C TYR A 19 13.45 -0.52 3.53
N ARG A 20 12.81 -0.07 2.44
CA ARG A 20 13.41 -0.15 1.11
C ARG A 20 14.70 0.66 1.06
N HIS A 21 14.71 1.90 1.55
CA HIS A 21 15.93 2.70 1.58
C HIS A 21 17.03 2.03 2.43
N HIS A 22 16.68 1.43 3.57
CA HIS A 22 17.62 0.70 4.44
C HIS A 22 18.20 -0.54 3.76
N ALA A 23 17.38 -1.29 3.00
CA ALA A 23 17.85 -2.42 2.22
C ALA A 23 18.89 -2.00 1.16
N TRP A 24 18.60 -0.93 0.40
CA TRP A 24 19.50 -0.44 -0.65
C TRP A 24 20.76 0.23 -0.06
N ALA A 25 20.62 1.00 1.01
CA ALA A 25 21.75 1.60 1.72
C ALA A 25 22.65 0.53 2.37
N GLY A 26 22.05 -0.50 2.97
CA GLY A 26 22.79 -1.64 3.52
C GLY A 26 23.58 -2.40 2.46
N LEU A 27 23.00 -2.64 1.28
CA LEU A 27 23.69 -3.22 0.13
C LEU A 27 24.86 -2.35 -0.34
N GLY A 28 24.66 -1.03 -0.46
CA GLY A 28 25.73 -0.10 -0.80
C GLY A 28 26.85 -0.11 0.23
N LEU A 29 26.51 -0.04 1.51
CA LEU A 29 27.48 -0.08 2.61
C LEU A 29 28.27 -1.40 2.64
N LEU A 30 27.59 -2.53 2.44
CA LEU A 30 28.24 -3.84 2.35
C LEU A 30 29.22 -3.90 1.17
N SER A 31 28.82 -3.37 0.01
CA SER A 31 29.67 -3.30 -1.19
C SER A 31 30.92 -2.46 -0.93
N VAL A 32 30.76 -1.27 -0.34
CA VAL A 32 31.89 -0.37 -0.02
C VAL A 32 32.80 -1.01 1.04
N PHE A 33 32.24 -1.62 2.08
CA PHE A 33 33.02 -2.27 3.13
C PHE A 33 33.86 -3.43 2.59
N LEU A 34 33.29 -4.26 1.71
CA LEU A 34 34.02 -5.34 1.04
C LEU A 34 35.12 -4.81 0.13
N ALA A 35 34.87 -3.71 -0.61
CA ALA A 35 35.89 -3.05 -1.42
C ALA A 35 37.04 -2.53 -0.55
N ILE A 36 36.76 -1.85 0.56
CA ILE A 36 37.79 -1.36 1.50
C ILE A 36 38.61 -2.53 2.06
N ARG A 37 37.95 -3.64 2.46
CA ARG A 37 38.62 -4.85 2.91
C ARG A 37 39.53 -5.47 1.84
N TYR A 38 39.17 -5.34 0.57
CA TYR A 38 40.01 -5.83 -0.53
C TYR A 38 41.29 -4.99 -0.66
N PHE A 39 41.19 -3.68 -0.54
CA PHE A 39 42.35 -2.77 -0.64
C PHE A 39 43.19 -2.68 0.63
N ILE A 40 42.59 -2.86 1.81
CA ILE A 40 43.25 -2.77 3.12
C ILE A 40 43.16 -4.11 3.82
N PHE A 41 44.31 -4.67 4.23
CA PHE A 41 44.35 -5.94 4.95
C PHE A 41 43.71 -5.80 6.34
N LEU A 42 42.42 -6.10 6.43
CA LEU A 42 41.64 -6.13 7.66
C LEU A 42 41.62 -7.55 8.24
N PRO A 43 42.01 -7.75 9.52
CA PRO A 43 41.98 -9.05 10.15
C PRO A 43 40.60 -9.73 10.05
N ASN A 44 40.60 -11.02 9.74
CA ASN A 44 39.38 -11.83 9.60
C ASN A 44 38.53 -11.80 10.88
N LEU A 45 39.17 -11.75 12.05
CA LEU A 45 38.52 -11.76 13.36
C LEU A 45 37.56 -10.57 13.56
N ILE A 46 37.86 -9.42 12.95
CA ILE A 46 37.08 -8.19 13.08
C ILE A 46 36.14 -8.03 11.88
N SER A 47 36.60 -8.37 10.68
CA SER A 47 35.85 -8.11 9.46
C SER A 47 34.70 -9.10 9.22
N LEU A 48 34.83 -10.37 9.62
CA LEU A 48 33.75 -11.36 9.51
C LEU A 48 32.48 -10.98 10.29
N PRO A 49 32.53 -10.65 11.59
CA PRO A 49 31.32 -10.32 12.34
C PRO A 49 30.61 -9.07 11.78
N ILE A 50 31.37 -8.10 11.27
CA ILE A 50 30.80 -6.91 10.62
C ILE A 50 30.04 -7.29 9.35
N VAL A 51 30.62 -8.15 8.49
CA VAL A 51 29.95 -8.63 7.28
C VAL A 51 28.68 -9.41 7.64
N PHE A 52 28.74 -10.31 8.62
CA PHE A 52 27.57 -11.05 9.08
C PHE A 52 26.47 -10.14 9.63
N ALA A 53 26.83 -9.13 10.43
CA ALA A 53 25.88 -8.16 10.95
C ALA A 53 25.20 -7.35 9.83
N LEU A 54 25.97 -6.92 8.83
CA LEU A 54 25.45 -6.20 7.66
C LEU A 54 24.49 -7.08 6.84
N ILE A 55 24.87 -8.33 6.58
CA ILE A 55 24.00 -9.29 5.87
C ILE A 55 22.69 -9.48 6.64
N PHE A 56 22.77 -9.72 7.95
CA PHE A 56 21.58 -9.91 8.79
C PHE A 56 20.68 -8.66 8.77
N TYR A 57 21.26 -7.47 8.88
CA TYR A 57 20.54 -6.20 8.77
C TYR A 57 19.82 -6.02 7.43
N ILE A 58 20.48 -6.37 6.31
CA ILE A 58 19.88 -6.31 4.97
C ILE A 58 18.71 -7.30 4.87
N LEU A 59 18.87 -8.54 5.36
CA LEU A 59 17.82 -9.55 5.35
C LEU A 59 16.60 -9.12 6.16
N VAL A 60 16.80 -8.56 7.36
CA VAL A 60 15.72 -8.03 8.19
C VAL A 60 15.01 -6.88 7.44
N SER A 61 15.77 -5.97 6.84
CA SER A 61 15.22 -4.85 6.07
C SER A 61 14.36 -5.35 4.90
N LEU A 62 14.83 -6.33 4.13
CA LEU A 62 14.08 -6.96 3.05
C LEU A 62 12.81 -7.65 3.54
N ALA A 63 12.89 -8.41 4.63
CA ALA A 63 11.74 -9.12 5.19
C ALA A 63 10.62 -8.13 5.56
N TYR A 64 10.98 -7.01 6.18
CA TYR A 64 10.03 -5.94 6.47
C TYR A 64 9.52 -5.25 5.20
N THR A 65 10.39 -4.94 4.21
CA THR A 65 9.95 -4.40 2.92
C THR A 65 8.90 -5.29 2.25
N TYR A 66 9.10 -6.61 2.25
CA TYR A 66 8.15 -7.56 1.68
C TYR A 66 6.84 -7.60 2.49
N LYS A 67 6.92 -7.68 3.81
CA LYS A 67 5.76 -7.66 4.71
C LYS A 67 4.90 -6.41 4.50
N TYR A 68 5.52 -5.23 4.41
CA TYR A 68 4.79 -3.98 4.19
C TYR A 68 4.29 -3.83 2.75
N SER A 69 4.99 -4.37 1.74
CA SER A 69 4.52 -4.40 0.36
C SER A 69 3.22 -5.20 0.21
N VAL A 70 3.17 -6.39 0.82
CA VAL A 70 1.97 -7.24 0.81
C VAL A 70 0.81 -6.53 1.52
N ALA A 71 1.05 -5.90 2.67
CA ALA A 71 0.05 -5.13 3.38
C ALA A 71 -0.48 -3.95 2.54
N LEU A 72 0.41 -3.23 1.84
CA LEU A 72 0.02 -2.14 0.94
C LEU A 72 -0.85 -2.64 -0.22
N SER A 73 -0.53 -3.79 -0.80
CA SER A 73 -1.29 -4.37 -1.93
C SER A 73 -2.69 -4.80 -1.52
N LYS A 74 -2.83 -5.40 -0.33
CA LYS A 74 -4.11 -5.88 0.19
C LYS A 74 -5.03 -4.71 0.52
N GLU A 75 -4.51 -3.65 1.12
CA GLU A 75 -5.30 -2.43 1.37
C GLU A 75 -5.71 -1.70 0.08
N ALA A 76 -4.87 -1.72 -0.96
CA ALA A 76 -5.22 -1.15 -2.26
C ALA A 76 -6.38 -1.92 -2.92
N SER A 77 -6.36 -3.25 -2.84
CA SER A 77 -7.44 -4.11 -3.34
C SER A 77 -8.76 -3.86 -2.61
N ASP A 78 -8.74 -3.83 -1.27
CA ASP A 78 -9.93 -3.56 -0.44
C ASP A 78 -10.57 -2.19 -0.74
N LYS A 79 -9.75 -1.19 -1.07
CA LYS A 79 -10.23 0.13 -1.48
C LYS A 79 -10.93 0.08 -2.83
N LEU A 80 -10.30 -0.57 -3.80
CA LEU A 80 -10.85 -0.72 -5.14
C LEU A 80 -12.22 -1.42 -5.10
N GLU A 81 -12.34 -2.45 -4.27
CA GLU A 81 -13.58 -3.19 -4.07
C GLU A 81 -14.66 -2.35 -3.40
N LYS A 82 -14.31 -1.57 -2.36
CA LYS A 82 -15.26 -0.63 -1.72
C LYS A 82 -15.74 0.47 -2.65
N GLU A 83 -14.88 0.96 -3.54
CA GLU A 83 -15.27 1.94 -4.56
C GLU A 83 -16.21 1.34 -5.61
N ARG A 84 -15.95 0.10 -6.05
CA ARG A 84 -16.86 -0.63 -6.94
C ARG A 84 -18.23 -0.83 -6.32
N ILE A 85 -18.30 -1.30 -5.07
CA ILE A 85 -19.56 -1.51 -4.35
C ILE A 85 -20.34 -0.19 -4.21
N LYS A 86 -19.66 0.92 -3.89
CA LYS A 86 -20.30 2.25 -3.83
C LYS A 86 -20.89 2.66 -5.17
N ALA A 87 -20.13 2.50 -6.26
CA ALA A 87 -20.58 2.83 -7.60
C ALA A 87 -21.80 1.99 -8.03
N GLU A 88 -21.85 0.71 -7.64
CA GLU A 88 -23.01 -0.15 -7.89
C GLU A 88 -24.24 0.27 -7.10
N ILE A 89 -24.09 0.59 -5.82
CA ILE A 89 -25.18 1.09 -4.97
C ILE A 89 -25.76 2.39 -5.55
N GLU A 90 -24.90 3.30 -6.00
CA GLU A 90 -25.32 4.59 -6.55
C GLU A 90 -26.05 4.41 -7.89
N LYS A 91 -25.56 3.52 -8.76
CA LYS A 91 -26.27 3.11 -9.98
C LYS A 91 -27.64 2.49 -9.67
N ALA A 92 -27.73 1.66 -8.63
CA ALA A 92 -28.99 1.04 -8.22
C ALA A 92 -29.99 2.08 -7.71
N ARG A 93 -29.54 3.07 -6.92
CA ARG A 93 -30.36 4.21 -6.48
C ARG A 93 -30.90 5.02 -7.65
N LEU A 94 -30.04 5.40 -8.59
CA LEU A 94 -30.45 6.15 -9.78
C LEU A 94 -31.47 5.38 -10.65
N LYS A 95 -31.33 4.06 -10.76
CA LYS A 95 -32.31 3.21 -11.47
C LYS A 95 -33.67 3.18 -10.75
N LEU A 96 -33.67 3.07 -9.42
CA LEU A 96 -34.91 3.09 -8.62
C LEU A 96 -35.61 4.45 -8.70
N GLU A 97 -34.84 5.53 -8.64
CA GLU A 97 -35.37 6.90 -8.72
C GLU A 97 -35.98 7.18 -10.11
N LYS A 98 -35.30 6.77 -11.18
CA LYS A 98 -35.87 6.82 -12.54
C LYS A 98 -37.16 6.01 -12.66
N LYS A 99 -37.25 4.84 -12.02
CA LYS A 99 -38.49 4.03 -12.01
C LYS A 99 -39.62 4.75 -11.27
N ARG A 100 -39.33 5.36 -10.11
CA ARG A 100 -40.31 6.14 -9.32
C ARG A 100 -40.84 7.35 -10.10
N LEU A 101 -39.96 8.13 -10.74
CA LEU A 101 -40.35 9.27 -11.56
C LEU A 101 -41.23 8.85 -12.75
N LYS A 102 -40.88 7.75 -13.44
CA LYS A 102 -41.71 7.21 -14.53
C LYS A 102 -43.10 6.77 -14.04
N ALA A 103 -43.20 6.21 -12.83
CA ALA A 103 -44.47 5.83 -12.24
C ALA A 103 -45.33 7.06 -11.89
N GLN A 104 -44.75 8.10 -11.27
CA GLN A 104 -45.47 9.33 -10.95
C GLN A 104 -45.96 10.08 -12.20
N ILE A 105 -45.15 10.14 -13.26
CA ILE A 105 -45.57 10.75 -14.54
C ILE A 105 -46.73 9.97 -15.17
N LYS A 106 -46.70 8.63 -15.11
CA LYS A 106 -47.82 7.80 -15.59
C LYS A 106 -49.09 8.00 -14.76
N ALA A 107 -48.99 8.18 -13.44
CA ALA A 107 -50.12 8.45 -12.57
C ALA A 107 -50.74 9.83 -12.89
N ARG A 108 -49.94 10.89 -12.96
CA ARG A 108 -50.41 12.24 -13.34
C ARG A 108 -51.03 12.30 -14.74
N LYS A 109 -50.51 11.53 -15.72
CA LYS A 109 -51.10 11.46 -17.07
C LYS A 109 -52.46 10.75 -17.11
N LYS A 110 -52.79 9.92 -16.10
CA LYS A 110 -54.11 9.32 -15.98
C LYS A 110 -55.10 10.25 -15.28
N GLU A 111 -54.65 11.03 -14.30
CA GLU A 111 -55.48 12.01 -13.58
C GLU A 111 -55.85 13.24 -14.42
N GLY A 112 -55.02 13.66 -15.38
CA GLY A 112 -55.31 14.79 -16.27
C GLY A 112 -56.08 14.45 -17.55
N LYS A 113 -56.73 13.29 -17.61
CA LYS A 113 -57.44 12.80 -18.81
C LYS A 113 -58.95 12.62 -18.61
N ASP A 114 -59.47 13.09 -17.48
CA ASP A 114 -60.90 13.24 -17.17
C ASP A 114 -61.34 14.70 -17.34
#